data_AF-A0A957MAN1-F1
#
_entry.id   AF-A0A957MAN1-F1
#
_cell.length_a   1.000
_cell.length_b   1.000
_cell.length_c   1.000
_cell.angle_alpha   90.00
_cell.angle_beta   90.00
_cell.angle_gamma   90.00
#
_symmetry.space_group_name_H-M   'P 1'
#
loop_
_entity.id
_entity.type
_entity.pdbx_description
1 polymer ?
#
loop_
_entity_poly.entity_id
_entity_poly.type
_entity_poly.pdbx_seq_one_letter_code
_entity_poly.pdbx_strand_id
1 'polypeptide(L)'
;MSSPTRRLRLLPWLLIVAAALALLAGITWLGVASRSNACEPCVTIDPLPLNNLGSGAVARMDSSIFGYSAGWLVSEHGADPPEPADPDVEPAGDLTFPFTGRTLWLRLAPGDYWSHLYVTVDEQPANLLATIRDNDDSQGNAAGYMTLLAPERAVNGRPAPLWVPVHRSESDGPHQARIELWRGWGQTPFRGVAVDLPAASALDAAGTQRAAQMPLWPGMVLLLIGGWAAAGAGYTLLARRADRTASPPPAAGSTAVPTRVEAAAHWLAGGGFILVVTGTVLGNWLPTTAGVALLVLAGVVNPVLWLAALLFGLPFAYGVKLPLLPQRAVDLIDLGVLGGVAIWAAHWALARALPGLRTKKTRPVSGRYTFLLLALLVSWALVAVTESRYPDLALREWRTIFLNSLLFGALLVIALRTTLRPDAGRWLLVTAWLSGAAVVALFGLWGFVAGGDFVSTAEGVRRVQAFYDSANNLALYLDRTVAVTLALAI
;
A
#
# COMPACT_ATOMS: atom_id res chain seq x y z
N MET A 1 8.39 -52.95 -14.57
CA MET A 1 9.15 -51.69 -14.72
C MET A 1 8.34 -50.71 -15.55
N SER A 2 7.72 -49.69 -14.93
CA SER A 2 6.94 -48.68 -15.64
C SER A 2 7.90 -47.73 -16.37
N SER A 3 7.69 -47.53 -17.68
CA SER A 3 8.59 -46.70 -18.49
C SER A 3 8.63 -45.26 -17.93
N PRO A 4 9.82 -44.63 -17.84
CA PRO A 4 9.96 -43.26 -17.35
C PRO A 4 9.10 -42.25 -18.13
N THR A 5 8.73 -42.58 -19.37
CA THR A 5 7.86 -41.80 -20.24
C THR A 5 6.39 -41.70 -19.78
N ARG A 6 5.85 -42.67 -19.03
CA ARG A 6 4.48 -42.58 -18.47
C ARG A 6 4.40 -41.62 -17.28
N ARG A 7 5.40 -41.61 -16.39
CA ARG A 7 5.42 -40.73 -15.20
C ARG A 7 5.43 -39.25 -15.59
N LEU A 8 6.16 -38.88 -16.64
CA LEU A 8 6.20 -37.51 -17.15
C LEU A 8 4.87 -37.03 -17.77
N ARG A 9 4.02 -37.93 -18.28
CA ARG A 9 2.72 -37.55 -18.85
C ARG A 9 1.64 -37.27 -17.80
N LEU A 10 1.70 -37.93 -16.64
CA LEU A 10 0.70 -37.81 -15.57
C LEU A 10 0.93 -36.60 -14.65
N LEU A 11 2.17 -36.15 -14.49
CA LEU A 11 2.54 -35.04 -13.62
C LEU A 11 1.71 -33.75 -13.79
N PRO A 12 1.49 -33.19 -15.01
CA PRO A 12 0.71 -31.97 -15.16
C PRO A 12 -0.76 -32.16 -14.76
N TRP A 13 -1.33 -33.34 -14.99
CA TRP A 13 -2.71 -33.63 -14.59
C TRP A 13 -2.86 -33.71 -13.08
N LEU A 14 -1.90 -34.34 -12.39
CA LEU A 14 -1.86 -34.35 -10.92
C LEU A 14 -1.74 -32.93 -10.35
N LEU A 15 -0.91 -32.08 -10.95
CA LEU A 15 -0.79 -30.67 -10.54
C LEU A 15 -2.08 -29.88 -10.77
N ILE A 16 -2.79 -30.09 -11.88
CA ILE A 16 -4.08 -29.41 -12.15
C ILE A 16 -5.13 -29.82 -11.12
N VAL A 17 -5.24 -31.11 -10.81
CA VAL A 17 -6.20 -31.61 -9.81
C VAL A 17 -5.86 -31.06 -8.43
N ALA A 18 -4.59 -31.14 -8.02
CA ALA A 18 -4.14 -30.58 -6.75
C ALA A 18 -4.38 -29.07 -6.67
N ALA A 19 -4.12 -28.33 -7.76
CA ALA A 19 -4.39 -26.91 -7.85
C ALA A 19 -5.88 -26.60 -7.67
N ALA A 20 -6.76 -27.31 -8.38
CA ALA A 20 -8.20 -27.11 -8.29
C ALA A 20 -8.75 -27.40 -6.89
N LEU A 21 -8.27 -28.47 -6.23
CA LEU A 21 -8.65 -28.81 -4.86
C LEU A 21 -8.19 -27.75 -3.86
N ALA A 22 -6.94 -27.29 -3.98
CA ALA A 22 -6.41 -26.23 -3.11
C ALA A 22 -7.16 -24.90 -3.31
N LEU A 23 -7.44 -24.51 -4.56
CA LEU A 23 -8.24 -23.32 -4.86
C LEU A 23 -9.65 -23.43 -4.27
N LEU A 24 -10.34 -24.56 -4.48
CA LEU A 24 -11.68 -24.77 -3.95
C LEU A 24 -11.71 -24.73 -2.42
N ALA A 25 -10.77 -25.42 -1.76
CA ALA A 25 -10.64 -25.41 -0.31
C ALA A 25 -10.33 -23.99 0.22
N GLY A 26 -9.47 -23.23 -0.47
CA GLY A 26 -9.16 -21.85 -0.14
C GLY A 26 -10.37 -20.92 -0.24
N ILE A 27 -11.11 -20.97 -1.37
CA ILE A 27 -12.35 -20.20 -1.55
C ILE A 27 -13.38 -20.57 -0.49
N THR A 28 -13.53 -21.86 -0.20
CA THR A 28 -14.51 -22.36 0.78
C THR A 28 -14.16 -21.85 2.17
N TRP A 29 -12.88 -21.94 2.57
CA TRP A 29 -12.41 -21.43 3.85
C TRP A 29 -12.65 -19.92 3.98
N LEU A 30 -12.25 -19.12 2.98
CA LEU A 30 -12.47 -17.68 3.00
C LEU A 30 -13.96 -17.33 3.05
N GLY A 31 -14.81 -18.07 2.33
CA GLY A 31 -16.26 -17.86 2.35
C GLY A 31 -16.87 -18.18 3.71
N VAL A 32 -16.46 -19.28 4.36
CA VAL A 32 -16.90 -19.65 5.71
C VAL A 32 -16.40 -18.64 6.72
N ALA A 33 -15.09 -18.36 6.73
CA ALA A 33 -14.49 -17.43 7.67
C ALA A 33 -15.05 -16.02 7.51
N SER A 34 -15.20 -15.50 6.28
CA SER A 34 -15.81 -14.19 6.04
C SER A 34 -17.25 -14.12 6.52
N ARG A 35 -18.05 -15.19 6.39
CA ARG A 35 -19.43 -15.23 6.91
C ARG A 35 -19.47 -15.34 8.43
N SER A 36 -18.60 -16.15 9.03
CA SER A 36 -18.47 -16.25 10.48
C SER A 36 -17.97 -14.96 11.11
N ASN A 37 -17.15 -14.20 10.38
CA ASN A 37 -16.63 -12.91 10.81
C ASN A 37 -17.58 -11.74 10.48
N ALA A 38 -18.55 -11.95 9.56
CA ALA A 38 -19.58 -10.98 9.24
C ALA A 38 -20.53 -10.86 10.44
N CYS A 39 -20.34 -9.79 11.18
CA CYS A 39 -21.03 -9.54 12.42
C CYS A 39 -22.32 -8.79 12.07
N GLU A 40 -23.33 -9.49 11.55
CA GLU A 40 -24.62 -8.87 11.22
C GLU A 40 -25.80 -9.61 11.87
N PRO A 41 -26.56 -8.93 12.77
CA PRO A 41 -26.28 -7.62 13.37
C PRO A 41 -25.25 -7.70 14.51
N CYS A 42 -24.21 -6.86 14.50
CA CYS A 42 -23.44 -6.59 15.71
C CYS A 42 -24.39 -6.09 16.79
N VAL A 43 -24.40 -6.70 17.98
CA VAL A 43 -25.10 -6.13 19.13
C VAL A 43 -24.34 -4.88 19.56
N THR A 44 -24.79 -3.73 19.07
CA THR A 44 -24.35 -2.42 19.56
C THR A 44 -25.17 -2.10 20.79
N ILE A 45 -24.51 -2.01 21.93
CA ILE A 45 -25.15 -1.56 23.17
C ILE A 45 -25.05 -0.04 23.19
N ASP A 46 -26.20 0.63 23.11
CA ASP A 46 -26.24 2.08 23.18
C ASP A 46 -25.87 2.54 24.60
N PRO A 47 -24.94 3.51 24.74
CA PRO A 47 -24.60 4.07 26.03
C PRO A 47 -25.80 4.79 26.67
N LEU A 48 -26.00 4.57 27.96
CA LEU A 48 -27.05 5.20 28.76
C LEU A 48 -26.43 6.21 29.76
N PRO A 49 -27.17 7.24 30.19
CA PRO A 49 -26.72 8.09 31.29
C PRO A 49 -26.73 7.27 32.59
N LEU A 50 -25.56 7.16 33.23
CA LEU A 50 -25.35 6.37 34.44
C LEU A 50 -24.74 7.23 35.56
N ASN A 51 -24.98 6.81 36.80
CA ASN A 51 -24.37 7.45 37.98
C ASN A 51 -23.29 6.56 38.62
N ASN A 52 -23.07 5.35 38.09
CA ASN A 52 -22.05 4.41 38.50
C ASN A 52 -21.59 3.56 37.30
N LEU A 53 -20.38 3.00 37.40
CA LEU A 53 -19.76 2.15 36.38
C LEU A 53 -19.41 0.80 36.99
N GLY A 54 -20.37 -0.11 37.04
CA GLY A 54 -20.16 -1.50 37.46
C GLY A 54 -19.97 -2.46 36.27
N SER A 55 -19.68 -3.72 36.56
CA SER A 55 -19.57 -4.78 35.55
C SER A 55 -20.81 -4.83 34.64
N GLY A 56 -20.59 -4.82 33.31
CA GLY A 56 -21.63 -4.78 32.28
C GLY A 56 -22.18 -3.38 31.96
N ALA A 57 -21.75 -2.33 32.67
CA ALA A 57 -22.22 -0.97 32.43
C ALA A 57 -21.72 -0.42 31.08
N VAL A 58 -22.57 0.36 30.41
CA VAL A 58 -22.23 1.12 29.20
C VAL A 58 -22.75 2.55 29.39
N ALA A 59 -21.85 3.46 29.77
CA ALA A 59 -22.15 4.84 30.11
C ALA A 59 -21.96 5.79 28.92
N ARG A 60 -22.93 6.69 28.75
CA ARG A 60 -22.89 7.84 27.83
C ARG A 60 -22.07 8.97 28.45
N MET A 61 -21.37 9.77 27.66
CA MET A 61 -20.42 10.76 28.19
C MET A 61 -21.05 11.84 29.09
N ASP A 62 -22.37 12.09 29.01
CA ASP A 62 -23.09 13.00 29.92
C ASP A 62 -23.51 12.37 31.27
N SER A 63 -23.01 11.17 31.56
CA SER A 63 -23.18 10.48 32.85
C SER A 63 -22.51 11.27 33.98
N SER A 64 -23.17 11.36 35.15
CA SER A 64 -22.67 12.16 36.28
C SER A 64 -21.42 11.57 36.96
N ILE A 65 -21.04 10.35 36.60
CA ILE A 65 -19.84 9.65 37.09
C ILE A 65 -18.53 10.22 36.52
N PHE A 66 -18.61 10.97 35.41
CA PHE A 66 -17.44 11.50 34.72
C PHE A 66 -17.05 12.88 35.26
N GLY A 67 -15.80 12.99 35.72
CA GLY A 67 -15.15 14.25 36.06
C GLY A 67 -14.35 14.76 34.87
N TYR A 68 -14.75 15.91 34.31
CA TYR A 68 -14.07 16.59 33.22
C TYR A 68 -13.25 17.78 33.73
N SER A 69 -12.11 18.06 33.10
CA SER A 69 -11.45 19.36 33.25
C SER A 69 -12.35 20.50 32.74
N ALA A 70 -11.97 21.76 32.99
CA ALA A 70 -12.78 22.90 32.56
C ALA A 70 -12.87 22.99 31.02
N GLY A 71 -14.04 23.39 30.51
CA GLY A 71 -14.23 23.74 29.09
C GLY A 71 -14.75 22.63 28.17
N TRP A 72 -14.93 21.40 28.66
CA TRP A 72 -15.50 20.31 27.86
C TRP A 72 -16.95 20.60 27.44
N LEU A 73 -17.26 20.29 26.17
CA LEU A 73 -18.62 20.26 25.65
C LEU A 73 -19.14 18.83 25.68
N VAL A 74 -20.09 18.55 26.57
CA VAL A 74 -20.63 17.20 26.79
C VAL A 74 -22.10 17.16 26.40
N SER A 75 -22.48 16.15 25.63
CA SER A 75 -23.85 15.95 25.12
C SER A 75 -24.18 14.46 25.03
N GLU A 76 -25.41 14.15 24.63
CA GLU A 76 -25.81 12.76 24.34
C GLU A 76 -25.00 12.12 23.19
N HIS A 77 -24.39 12.93 22.33
CA HIS A 77 -23.57 12.44 21.23
C HIS A 77 -22.13 12.15 21.64
N GLY A 78 -21.68 12.61 22.81
CA GLY A 78 -20.30 12.44 23.28
C GLY A 78 -19.73 13.64 23.99
N ALA A 79 -18.42 13.60 24.22
CA ALA A 79 -17.65 14.67 24.86
C ALA A 79 -16.54 15.17 23.93
N ASP A 80 -16.43 16.50 23.85
CA ASP A 80 -15.47 17.23 23.02
C ASP A 80 -14.63 18.15 23.90
N PRO A 81 -13.29 18.05 23.89
CA PRO A 81 -12.45 18.93 24.69
C PRO A 81 -12.38 20.34 24.07
N PRO A 82 -12.02 21.37 24.85
CA PRO A 82 -11.65 22.66 24.32
C PRO A 82 -10.30 22.62 23.57
N GLU A 83 -10.04 23.62 22.73
CA GLU A 83 -8.68 23.90 22.24
C GLU A 83 -7.90 24.63 23.36
N PRO A 84 -6.73 24.11 23.79
CA PRO A 84 -5.92 24.76 24.81
C PRO A 84 -5.17 25.98 24.25
N ALA A 85 -4.58 26.79 25.13
CA ALA A 85 -3.85 27.99 24.71
C ALA A 85 -2.55 27.64 23.98
N ASP A 86 -1.86 26.57 24.40
CA ASP A 86 -0.68 26.02 23.74
C ASP A 86 -0.85 24.51 23.45
N PRO A 87 -1.41 24.14 22.28
CA PRO A 87 -1.71 22.75 21.93
C PRO A 87 -0.50 21.82 21.75
N ASP A 88 0.72 22.35 21.76
CA ASP A 88 1.94 21.56 21.60
C ASP A 88 2.53 21.11 22.95
N VAL A 89 2.15 21.75 24.06
CA VAL A 89 2.68 21.44 25.40
C VAL A 89 1.59 21.21 26.46
N GLU A 90 0.34 21.55 26.17
CA GLU A 90 -0.80 21.33 27.07
C GLU A 90 -1.82 20.33 26.48
N PRO A 91 -2.39 19.44 27.32
CA PRO A 91 -3.48 18.58 26.89
C PRO A 91 -4.74 19.41 26.60
N ALA A 92 -5.57 18.93 25.68
CA ALA A 92 -6.88 19.53 25.39
C ALA A 92 -7.85 19.33 26.57
N GLY A 93 -7.69 18.26 27.34
CA GLY A 93 -8.40 18.10 28.61
C GLY A 93 -8.24 16.72 29.25
N ASP A 94 -8.64 16.64 30.52
CA ASP A 94 -8.65 15.43 31.33
C ASP A 94 -10.08 14.92 31.57
N LEU A 95 -10.20 13.59 31.61
CA LEU A 95 -11.39 12.84 32.00
C LEU A 95 -11.01 11.83 33.09
N THR A 96 -11.71 11.86 34.22
CA THR A 96 -11.49 10.95 35.34
C THR A 96 -12.80 10.31 35.79
N PHE A 97 -12.75 9.05 36.18
CA PHE A 97 -13.92 8.36 36.75
C PHE A 97 -13.51 7.06 37.47
N PRO A 98 -14.24 6.67 38.52
CA PRO A 98 -14.11 5.35 39.12
C PRO A 98 -14.92 4.32 38.33
N PHE A 99 -14.48 3.06 38.36
CA PHE A 99 -15.24 1.93 37.85
C PHE A 99 -15.00 0.67 38.70
N THR A 100 -15.91 -0.30 38.62
CA THR A 100 -15.81 -1.60 39.31
C THR A 100 -16.00 -2.72 38.31
N GLY A 101 -14.97 -3.52 38.07
CA GLY A 101 -14.97 -4.62 37.10
C GLY A 101 -13.59 -4.90 36.54
N ARG A 102 -13.47 -5.86 35.62
CA ARG A 102 -12.15 -6.32 35.15
C ARG A 102 -11.63 -5.56 33.96
N THR A 103 -12.49 -5.18 33.03
CA THR A 103 -12.08 -4.63 31.74
C THR A 103 -12.69 -3.28 31.51
N LEU A 104 -11.86 -2.32 31.12
CA LEU A 104 -12.28 -0.97 30.74
C LEU A 104 -12.24 -0.81 29.23
N TRP A 105 -13.31 -0.26 28.69
CA TRP A 105 -13.51 0.00 27.27
C TRP A 105 -13.89 1.45 27.03
N LEU A 106 -13.31 2.06 26.00
CA LEU A 106 -13.66 3.41 25.55
C LEU A 106 -14.31 3.36 24.18
N ARG A 107 -15.43 4.05 24.01
CA ARG A 107 -16.02 4.28 22.68
C ARG A 107 -15.39 5.53 22.09
N LEU A 108 -14.42 5.34 21.23
CA LEU A 108 -13.63 6.41 20.61
C LEU A 108 -14.09 6.63 19.18
N ALA A 109 -14.01 7.85 18.68
CA ALA A 109 -14.38 8.20 17.31
C ALA A 109 -13.16 8.65 16.51
N PRO A 110 -12.23 7.76 16.11
CA PRO A 110 -11.10 8.14 15.27
C PRO A 110 -11.55 8.55 13.86
N GLY A 111 -10.75 9.38 13.20
CA GLY A 111 -11.09 9.94 11.89
C GLY A 111 -9.93 10.70 11.25
N ASP A 112 -10.24 11.52 10.25
CA ASP A 112 -9.26 12.36 9.54
C ASP A 112 -8.91 13.62 10.33
N TYR A 113 -8.37 13.43 11.54
CA TYR A 113 -7.93 14.49 12.42
C TYR A 113 -6.80 14.02 13.33
N TRP A 114 -5.92 14.94 13.70
CA TRP A 114 -4.81 14.64 14.60
C TRP A 114 -5.26 14.71 16.05
N SER A 115 -5.21 13.59 16.74
CA SER A 115 -5.41 13.50 18.18
C SER A 115 -4.79 12.21 18.72
N HIS A 116 -4.44 12.24 20.00
CA HIS A 116 -3.95 11.09 20.73
C HIS A 116 -4.37 11.20 22.19
N LEU A 117 -4.34 10.08 22.90
CA LEU A 117 -4.71 10.00 24.30
C LEU A 117 -3.71 9.20 25.11
N TYR A 118 -3.60 9.57 26.37
CA TYR A 118 -2.91 8.85 27.43
C TYR A 118 -3.95 8.30 28.41
N VAL A 119 -3.82 7.02 28.77
CA VAL A 119 -4.71 6.36 29.74
C VAL A 119 -3.91 5.74 30.85
N THR A 120 -4.30 6.07 32.07
CA THR A 120 -3.84 5.40 33.29
C THR A 120 -5.02 4.81 34.05
N VAL A 121 -4.79 3.65 34.65
CA VAL A 121 -5.71 3.01 35.60
C VAL A 121 -4.91 2.71 36.86
N ASP A 122 -5.39 3.20 38.00
CA ASP A 122 -4.70 3.10 39.29
C ASP A 122 -3.26 3.62 39.23
N GLU A 123 -3.06 4.77 38.58
CA GLU A 123 -1.75 5.43 38.38
C GLU A 123 -0.74 4.58 37.58
N GLN A 124 -1.19 3.51 36.93
CA GLN A 124 -0.37 2.67 36.05
C GLN A 124 -0.80 2.83 34.59
N PRO A 125 0.12 2.66 33.61
CA PRO A 125 -0.25 2.63 32.19
C PRO A 125 -1.35 1.60 31.93
N ALA A 126 -2.36 2.00 31.15
CA ALA A 126 -3.42 1.09 30.75
C ALA A 126 -2.84 -0.07 29.91
N ASN A 127 -2.88 -1.29 30.47
CA ASN A 127 -2.07 -2.43 30.03
C ASN A 127 -2.49 -3.09 28.70
N LEU A 128 -3.53 -2.59 28.04
CA LEU A 128 -3.93 -3.01 26.69
C LEU A 128 -3.58 -1.98 25.61
N LEU A 129 -2.99 -0.85 25.99
CA LEU A 129 -2.47 0.16 25.09
C LEU A 129 -0.94 0.10 24.99
N ALA A 130 -0.36 0.79 24.00
CA ALA A 130 1.08 0.82 23.84
C ALA A 130 1.71 1.73 24.90
N THR A 131 2.73 1.24 25.60
CA THR A 131 3.61 2.10 26.41
C THR A 131 4.86 2.39 25.59
N ILE A 132 5.03 3.64 25.17
CA ILE A 132 6.17 4.09 24.36
C ILE A 132 7.19 4.70 25.30
N ARG A 133 8.46 4.27 25.18
CA ARG A 133 9.56 4.82 25.98
C ARG A 133 9.75 6.30 25.66
N ASP A 134 9.95 7.12 26.70
CA ASP A 134 10.18 8.58 26.60
C ASP A 134 8.98 9.34 25.98
N ASN A 135 7.77 8.79 26.09
CA ASN A 135 6.52 9.38 25.62
C ASN A 135 5.51 9.37 26.78
N ASP A 136 5.75 10.30 27.71
CA ASP A 136 5.03 10.43 28.97
C ASP A 136 3.81 11.34 28.83
N ASP A 137 2.88 11.24 29.78
CA ASP A 137 1.72 12.16 29.88
C ASP A 137 2.15 13.58 30.31
N SER A 138 1.20 14.52 30.39
CA SER A 138 1.47 15.90 30.83
C SER A 138 2.07 16.01 32.23
N GLN A 139 2.01 14.95 33.04
CA GLN A 139 2.59 14.88 34.38
C GLN A 139 3.97 14.21 34.40
N GLY A 140 4.50 13.80 33.25
CA GLY A 140 5.77 13.10 33.14
C GLY A 140 5.70 11.64 33.58
N ASN A 141 4.50 11.04 33.61
CA ASN A 141 4.31 9.64 33.94
C ASN A 141 4.13 8.79 32.69
N ALA A 142 4.59 7.55 32.75
CA ALA A 142 4.29 6.56 31.73
C ALA A 142 2.77 6.31 31.69
N ALA A 143 2.21 6.28 30.49
CA ALA A 143 0.79 6.02 30.28
C ALA A 143 0.54 5.15 29.05
N GLY A 144 -0.65 4.54 28.99
CA GLY A 144 -1.08 3.80 27.80
C GLY A 144 -1.43 4.79 26.69
N TYR A 145 -0.77 4.67 25.53
CA TYR A 145 -0.87 5.62 24.42
C TYR A 145 -1.66 5.06 23.23
N MET A 146 -2.48 5.91 22.61
CA MET A 146 -3.18 5.61 21.37
C MET A 146 -3.43 6.87 20.51
N THR A 147 -3.24 6.76 19.20
CA THR A 147 -3.64 7.80 18.23
C THR A 147 -5.09 7.63 17.76
N LEU A 148 -5.75 8.74 17.44
CA LEU A 148 -7.09 8.79 16.85
C LEU A 148 -7.09 9.17 15.36
N LEU A 149 -5.93 9.48 14.78
CA LEU A 149 -5.78 9.70 13.34
C LEU A 149 -6.01 8.38 12.59
N ALA A 150 -7.15 8.27 11.91
CA ALA A 150 -7.54 7.15 11.06
C ALA A 150 -8.41 7.65 9.88
N PRO A 151 -7.83 8.37 8.90
CA PRO A 151 -8.58 8.93 7.76
C PRO A 151 -9.36 7.87 6.98
N GLU A 152 -8.82 6.65 6.89
CA GLU A 152 -9.43 5.51 6.23
C GLU A 152 -10.73 5.02 6.89
N ARG A 153 -11.03 5.47 8.11
CA ARG A 153 -12.28 5.15 8.81
C ARG A 153 -13.34 6.25 8.75
N ALA A 154 -12.99 7.42 8.24
CA ALA A 154 -13.93 8.52 8.16
C ALA A 154 -15.06 8.15 7.18
N VAL A 155 -16.29 8.05 7.66
CA VAL A 155 -17.47 7.78 6.83
C VAL A 155 -18.05 9.13 6.42
N ASN A 156 -18.04 9.43 5.13
CA ASN A 156 -18.46 10.73 4.58
C ASN A 156 -17.71 11.91 5.24
N GLY A 157 -16.40 11.73 5.51
CA GLY A 157 -15.57 12.73 6.17
C GLY A 157 -15.84 12.92 7.66
N ARG A 158 -16.65 12.04 8.28
CA ARG A 158 -16.95 12.10 9.73
C ARG A 158 -16.28 10.96 10.48
N PRO A 159 -15.79 11.20 11.71
CA PRO A 159 -15.22 10.15 12.54
C PRO A 159 -16.22 9.02 12.85
N ALA A 160 -15.73 7.78 12.89
CA ALA A 160 -16.55 6.59 13.09
C ALA A 160 -16.34 6.00 14.50
N PRO A 161 -17.36 5.95 15.38
CA PRO A 161 -17.24 5.41 16.73
C PRO A 161 -16.92 3.91 16.76
N LEU A 162 -16.01 3.50 17.64
CA LEU A 162 -15.66 2.10 17.88
C LEU A 162 -15.27 1.87 19.34
N TRP A 163 -15.44 0.64 19.83
CA TRP A 163 -15.05 0.24 21.19
C TRP A 163 -13.59 -0.22 21.22
N VAL A 164 -12.79 0.39 22.09
CA VAL A 164 -11.38 0.02 22.32
C VAL A 164 -11.22 -0.51 23.74
N PRO A 165 -10.71 -1.74 23.92
CA PRO A 165 -10.30 -2.19 25.24
C PRO A 165 -9.00 -1.49 25.62
N VAL A 166 -8.99 -0.81 26.77
CA VAL A 166 -7.83 -0.03 27.22
C VAL A 166 -7.12 -0.65 28.42
N HIS A 167 -7.85 -1.35 29.29
CA HIS A 167 -7.28 -1.96 30.49
C HIS A 167 -7.95 -3.30 30.84
N ARG A 168 -7.18 -4.21 31.45
CA ARG A 168 -7.66 -5.43 32.10
C ARG A 168 -6.99 -5.65 33.46
N SER A 169 -7.80 -5.79 34.50
CA SER A 169 -7.44 -6.15 35.86
C SER A 169 -7.65 -7.66 36.13
N GLU A 170 -6.92 -8.17 37.11
CA GLU A 170 -7.11 -9.52 37.65
C GLU A 170 -8.29 -9.60 38.63
N SER A 171 -8.68 -8.48 39.24
CA SER A 171 -9.78 -8.37 40.20
C SER A 171 -11.00 -7.66 39.60
N ASP A 172 -12.18 -7.96 40.12
CA ASP A 172 -13.44 -7.25 39.81
C ASP A 172 -13.60 -6.01 40.72
N GLY A 173 -12.48 -5.48 41.22
CA GLY A 173 -12.42 -4.48 42.28
C GLY A 173 -12.70 -3.06 41.80
N PRO A 174 -12.72 -2.08 42.73
CA PRO A 174 -12.77 -0.67 42.37
C PRO A 174 -11.43 -0.24 41.75
N HIS A 175 -11.53 0.55 40.70
CA HIS A 175 -10.42 1.09 39.93
C HIS A 175 -10.67 2.56 39.63
N GLN A 176 -9.60 3.35 39.47
CA GLN A 176 -9.68 4.74 39.06
C GLN A 176 -9.04 4.92 37.69
N ALA A 177 -9.83 5.39 36.71
CA ALA A 177 -9.33 5.73 35.39
C ALA A 177 -9.05 7.24 35.29
N ARG A 178 -7.94 7.57 34.62
CA ARG A 178 -7.66 8.92 34.11
C ARG A 178 -7.28 8.83 32.65
N ILE A 179 -7.89 9.70 31.85
CA ILE A 179 -7.66 9.81 30.42
C ILE A 179 -7.30 11.26 30.13
N GLU A 180 -6.17 11.46 29.49
CA GLU A 180 -5.69 12.76 29.06
C GLU A 180 -5.72 12.79 27.54
N LEU A 181 -6.44 13.76 26.98
CA LEU A 181 -6.62 13.89 25.55
C LEU A 181 -5.79 15.05 25.01
N TRP A 182 -5.04 14.79 23.95
CA TRP A 182 -4.30 15.79 23.21
C TRP A 182 -4.92 15.98 21.84
N ARG A 183 -5.17 17.26 21.52
CA ARG A 183 -5.86 17.68 20.31
C ARG A 183 -7.27 17.09 20.18
N GLY A 184 -7.82 17.03 18.96
CA GLY A 184 -9.12 16.43 18.69
C GLY A 184 -10.34 17.28 19.04
N TRP A 185 -10.15 18.55 19.42
CA TRP A 185 -11.23 19.52 19.61
C TRP A 185 -12.06 19.68 18.32
N GLY A 186 -13.37 19.87 18.48
CA GLY A 186 -14.31 19.99 17.38
C GLY A 186 -14.68 18.67 16.70
N GLN A 187 -14.20 17.53 17.21
CA GLN A 187 -14.42 16.20 16.62
C GLN A 187 -15.30 15.29 17.50
N THR A 188 -15.48 15.67 18.77
CA THR A 188 -16.17 14.86 19.80
C THR A 188 -15.59 13.43 19.86
N PRO A 189 -14.32 13.28 20.25
CA PRO A 189 -13.58 12.02 20.17
C PRO A 189 -14.10 10.92 21.12
N PHE A 190 -14.75 11.28 22.23
CA PHE A 190 -15.30 10.33 23.19
C PHE A 190 -16.82 10.16 23.02
N ARG A 191 -17.29 8.91 22.97
CA ARG A 191 -18.71 8.55 22.72
C ARG A 191 -19.32 7.67 23.81
N GLY A 192 -18.52 7.20 24.76
CA GLY A 192 -18.98 6.37 25.87
C GLY A 192 -17.85 5.59 26.54
N VAL A 193 -18.17 4.99 27.68
CA VAL A 193 -17.29 4.09 28.44
C VAL A 193 -18.06 2.83 28.77
N ALA A 194 -17.41 1.67 28.73
CA ALA A 194 -18.01 0.42 29.16
C ALA A 194 -17.08 -0.37 30.08
N VAL A 195 -17.68 -1.13 30.99
CA VAL A 195 -16.98 -2.03 31.91
C VAL A 195 -17.47 -3.44 31.67
N ASP A 196 -16.54 -4.39 31.51
CA ASP A 196 -16.87 -5.80 31.26
C ASP A 196 -17.86 -5.99 30.11
N LEU A 197 -17.61 -5.25 29.03
CA LEU A 197 -18.40 -5.36 27.81
C LEU A 197 -18.36 -6.81 27.33
N PRO A 198 -19.51 -7.45 27.05
CA PRO A 198 -19.54 -8.83 26.57
C PRO A 198 -18.66 -8.98 25.33
N ALA A 199 -17.98 -10.12 25.20
CA ALA A 199 -17.14 -10.41 24.04
C ALA A 199 -17.92 -10.31 22.70
N ALA A 200 -19.24 -10.59 22.76
CA ALA A 200 -20.20 -10.44 21.65
C ALA A 200 -20.68 -9.00 21.41
N SER A 201 -20.08 -8.01 22.07
CA SER A 201 -20.31 -6.57 21.85
C SER A 201 -18.98 -5.83 21.60
N ALA A 202 -17.84 -6.48 21.84
CA ALA A 202 -16.51 -5.99 21.58
C ALA A 202 -16.18 -6.03 20.07
N LEU A 203 -16.46 -4.94 19.37
CA LEU A 203 -15.96 -4.73 18.02
C LEU A 203 -14.53 -4.22 18.10
N ASP A 204 -13.64 -4.80 17.30
CA ASP A 204 -12.33 -4.20 17.12
C ASP A 204 -12.44 -2.92 16.29
N ALA A 205 -11.30 -2.28 16.13
CA ALA A 205 -11.19 -1.03 15.44
C ALA A 205 -11.68 -1.08 13.97
N ALA A 206 -11.72 -2.26 13.33
CA ALA A 206 -12.29 -2.45 12.00
C ALA A 206 -13.81 -2.73 12.00
N GLY A 207 -14.49 -2.65 13.15
CA GLY A 207 -15.89 -3.04 13.30
C GLY A 207 -16.08 -4.55 13.34
N THR A 208 -15.05 -5.32 13.71
CA THR A 208 -15.08 -6.79 13.63
C THR A 208 -14.80 -7.44 14.99
N GLN A 209 -15.64 -8.39 15.43
CA GLN A 209 -15.48 -9.02 16.75
C GLN A 209 -14.32 -10.02 16.77
N ARG A 210 -13.13 -9.61 17.26
CA ARG A 210 -11.95 -10.51 17.27
C ARG A 210 -12.07 -11.74 18.16
N ALA A 211 -12.93 -11.75 19.18
CA ALA A 211 -12.98 -12.84 20.16
C ALA A 211 -13.43 -14.19 19.57
N ALA A 212 -13.95 -14.22 18.32
CA ALA A 212 -14.41 -15.44 17.66
C ALA A 212 -14.06 -15.52 16.16
N GLN A 213 -13.06 -14.77 15.67
CA GLN A 213 -12.76 -14.75 14.24
C GLN A 213 -12.09 -16.04 13.78
N MET A 214 -12.65 -16.63 12.73
CA MET A 214 -11.91 -17.62 11.96
C MET A 214 -10.81 -16.89 11.19
N PRO A 215 -9.53 -17.32 11.30
CA PRO A 215 -8.44 -16.68 10.57
C PRO A 215 -8.66 -16.83 9.07
N LEU A 216 -8.40 -15.79 8.30
CA LEU A 216 -8.50 -15.77 6.83
C LEU A 216 -7.25 -16.35 6.16
N TRP A 217 -6.09 -16.26 6.83
CA TRP A 217 -4.82 -16.67 6.25
C TRP A 217 -4.76 -18.13 5.73
N PRO A 218 -5.40 -19.15 6.34
CA PRO A 218 -5.32 -20.52 5.80
C PRO A 218 -5.95 -20.62 4.42
N GLY A 219 -7.07 -19.91 4.21
CA GLY A 219 -7.73 -19.83 2.92
C GLY A 219 -6.84 -19.18 1.86
N MET A 220 -6.16 -18.07 2.21
CA MET A 220 -5.21 -17.41 1.32
C MET A 220 -4.01 -18.30 0.98
N VAL A 221 -3.43 -19.01 1.95
CA VAL A 221 -2.33 -19.95 1.70
C VAL A 221 -2.74 -21.04 0.71
N LEU A 222 -3.93 -21.61 0.86
CA LEU A 222 -4.47 -22.61 -0.08
C LEU A 222 -4.69 -22.03 -1.47
N LEU A 223 -5.19 -20.80 -1.58
CA LEU A 223 -5.31 -20.10 -2.87
C LEU A 223 -3.95 -19.90 -3.53
N LEU A 224 -2.92 -19.50 -2.78
CA LEU A 224 -1.57 -19.29 -3.29
C LEU A 224 -0.94 -20.61 -3.75
N ILE A 225 -1.03 -21.67 -2.94
CA ILE A 225 -0.54 -23.02 -3.32
C ILE A 225 -1.24 -23.48 -4.61
N GLY A 226 -2.56 -23.33 -4.67
CA GLY A 226 -3.35 -23.70 -5.84
C GLY A 226 -2.97 -22.89 -7.08
N GLY A 227 -2.81 -21.57 -6.94
CA GLY A 227 -2.38 -20.66 -8.00
C GLY A 227 -0.98 -20.99 -8.54
N TRP A 228 -0.01 -21.25 -7.66
CA TRP A 228 1.34 -21.66 -8.04
C TRP A 228 1.38 -23.05 -8.72
N ALA A 229 0.60 -24.01 -8.23
CA ALA A 229 0.46 -25.33 -8.85
C ALA A 229 -0.19 -25.22 -10.25
N ALA A 230 -1.22 -24.38 -10.41
CA ALA A 230 -1.85 -24.11 -11.70
C ALA A 230 -0.89 -23.42 -12.68
N ALA A 231 -0.14 -22.41 -12.21
CA ALA A 231 0.87 -21.72 -13.01
C ALA A 231 1.98 -22.69 -13.47
N GLY A 232 2.47 -23.55 -12.58
CA GLY A 232 3.43 -24.60 -12.90
C GLY A 232 2.89 -25.59 -13.95
N ALA A 233 1.66 -26.07 -13.78
CA ALA A 233 1.01 -26.95 -14.74
C ALA A 233 0.85 -26.26 -16.11
N GLY A 234 0.34 -25.03 -16.13
CA GLY A 234 0.18 -24.22 -17.35
C GLY A 234 1.50 -24.01 -18.08
N TYR A 235 2.57 -23.68 -17.36
CA TYR A 235 3.91 -23.55 -17.92
C TYR A 235 4.37 -24.86 -18.58
N THR A 236 4.22 -26.01 -17.91
CA THR A 236 4.63 -27.30 -18.50
C THR A 236 3.83 -27.67 -19.74
N LEU A 237 2.53 -27.33 -19.79
CA LEU A 237 1.68 -27.57 -20.95
C LEU A 237 2.07 -26.66 -22.13
N LEU A 238 2.35 -25.38 -21.86
CA LEU A 238 2.78 -24.42 -22.87
C LEU A 238 4.16 -24.77 -23.44
N ALA A 239 5.12 -25.13 -22.58
CA ALA A 239 6.44 -25.57 -23.01
C ALA A 239 6.37 -26.79 -23.94
N ARG A 240 5.56 -27.79 -23.59
CA ARG A 240 5.34 -28.98 -24.43
C ARG A 240 4.65 -28.67 -25.76
N ARG A 241 3.76 -27.67 -25.81
CA ARG A 241 3.15 -27.22 -27.06
C ARG A 241 4.17 -26.51 -27.94
N ALA A 242 4.98 -25.62 -27.36
CA ALA A 242 6.01 -24.89 -28.07
C ALA A 242 7.03 -25.82 -28.74
N ASP A 243 7.47 -26.88 -28.05
CA ASP A 243 8.37 -27.89 -28.60
C ASP A 243 7.75 -28.66 -29.79
N ARG A 244 6.42 -28.87 -29.77
CA ARG A 244 5.70 -29.55 -30.86
C ARG A 244 5.44 -28.66 -32.07
N THR A 245 5.33 -27.35 -31.86
CA THR A 245 5.05 -26.37 -32.91
C THR A 245 6.29 -25.62 -33.37
N ALA A 246 7.49 -26.09 -33.00
CA ALA A 246 8.75 -25.52 -33.45
C ALA A 246 8.91 -25.74 -34.97
N SER A 247 8.30 -24.86 -35.76
CA SER A 247 8.57 -24.78 -37.20
C SER A 247 10.03 -24.42 -37.43
N PRO A 248 10.66 -24.94 -38.50
CA PRO A 248 12.02 -24.54 -38.87
C PRO A 248 12.11 -23.02 -39.02
N PRO A 249 13.24 -22.40 -38.65
CA PRO A 249 13.39 -20.95 -38.75
C PRO A 249 13.15 -20.50 -40.20
N PRO A 250 12.32 -19.48 -40.44
CA PRO A 250 12.11 -18.97 -41.79
C PRO A 250 13.45 -18.53 -42.38
N ALA A 251 13.65 -18.85 -43.66
CA ALA A 251 14.82 -18.43 -44.42
C ALA A 251 14.99 -16.90 -44.34
N ALA A 252 16.23 -16.46 -44.24
CA ALA A 252 16.61 -15.06 -44.03
C ALA A 252 16.17 -14.16 -45.20
N GLY A 253 14.93 -13.68 -45.15
CA GLY A 253 14.38 -12.69 -46.07
C GLY A 253 14.38 -11.29 -45.47
N SER A 254 15.09 -10.37 -46.13
CA SER A 254 14.97 -8.89 -46.09
C SER A 254 14.70 -8.22 -44.72
N THR A 255 15.77 -7.73 -44.10
CA THR A 255 15.84 -6.99 -42.83
C THR A 255 15.58 -5.47 -42.93
N ALA A 256 15.03 -4.96 -44.04
CA ALA A 256 14.93 -3.52 -44.29
C ALA A 256 13.69 -2.83 -43.68
N VAL A 257 12.58 -3.56 -43.47
CA VAL A 257 11.33 -3.01 -42.91
C VAL A 257 11.40 -2.68 -41.40
N PRO A 258 12.09 -3.47 -40.54
CA PRO A 258 12.17 -3.19 -39.10
C PRO A 258 12.83 -1.86 -38.75
N THR A 259 13.83 -1.41 -39.52
CA THR A 259 14.64 -0.22 -39.15
C THR A 259 13.87 1.09 -39.27
N ARG A 260 12.96 1.23 -40.24
CA ARG A 260 12.12 2.44 -40.38
C ARG A 260 11.06 2.53 -39.28
N VAL A 261 10.46 1.40 -38.92
CA VAL A 261 9.47 1.32 -37.83
C VAL A 261 10.12 1.61 -36.48
N GLU A 262 11.32 1.08 -36.25
CA GLU A 262 12.12 1.42 -35.06
C GLU A 262 12.47 2.91 -35.03
N ALA A 263 12.94 3.49 -36.13
CA ALA A 263 13.25 4.92 -36.18
C ALA A 263 12.03 5.79 -35.88
N ALA A 264 10.87 5.47 -36.48
CA ALA A 264 9.61 6.14 -36.19
C ALA A 264 9.22 6.03 -34.71
N ALA A 265 9.41 4.85 -34.09
CA ALA A 265 9.12 4.65 -32.67
C ALA A 265 9.95 5.59 -31.76
N HIS A 266 11.22 5.87 -32.08
CA HIS A 266 12.02 6.81 -31.30
C HIS A 266 11.48 8.25 -31.42
N TRP A 267 11.07 8.68 -32.62
CA TRP A 267 10.44 9.98 -32.81
C TRP A 267 9.10 10.10 -32.08
N LEU A 268 8.26 9.05 -32.15
CA LEU A 268 7.01 8.98 -31.40
C LEU A 268 7.26 9.03 -29.89
N ALA A 269 8.30 8.34 -29.40
CA ALA A 269 8.66 8.38 -27.99
C ALA A 269 9.13 9.78 -27.56
N GLY A 270 10.00 10.42 -28.35
CA GLY A 270 10.48 11.77 -28.06
C GLY A 270 9.33 12.80 -28.06
N GLY A 271 8.50 12.80 -29.10
CA GLY A 271 7.33 13.68 -29.18
C GLY A 271 6.30 13.39 -28.07
N GLY A 272 6.05 12.10 -27.80
CA GLY A 272 5.17 11.66 -26.73
C GLY A 272 5.64 12.13 -25.36
N PHE A 273 6.93 11.99 -25.08
CA PHE A 273 7.55 12.46 -23.86
C PHE A 273 7.43 13.98 -23.68
N ILE A 274 7.72 14.76 -24.72
CA ILE A 274 7.57 16.23 -24.69
C ILE A 274 6.13 16.62 -24.39
N LEU A 275 5.15 15.94 -25.00
CA LEU A 275 3.73 16.19 -24.77
C LEU A 275 3.30 15.81 -23.34
N VAL A 276 3.80 14.71 -22.77
CA VAL A 276 3.55 14.34 -21.37
C VAL A 276 4.10 15.40 -20.42
N VAL A 277 5.35 15.82 -20.61
CA VAL A 277 5.99 16.84 -19.76
C VAL A 277 5.23 18.16 -19.87
N THR A 278 4.95 18.62 -21.10
CA THR A 278 4.24 19.88 -21.35
C THR A 278 2.84 19.84 -20.75
N GLY A 279 2.10 18.75 -20.98
CA GLY A 279 0.76 18.60 -20.44
C GLY A 279 0.72 18.54 -18.93
N THR A 280 1.68 17.88 -18.30
CA THR A 280 1.78 17.80 -16.85
C THR A 280 2.11 19.15 -16.23
N VAL A 281 3.09 19.89 -16.80
CA VAL A 281 3.46 21.24 -16.36
C VAL A 281 2.29 22.22 -16.51
N LEU A 282 1.51 22.11 -17.59
CA LEU A 282 0.35 22.96 -17.84
C LEU A 282 -0.93 22.50 -17.12
N GLY A 283 -0.89 21.36 -16.40
CA GLY A 283 -2.10 20.75 -15.82
C GLY A 283 -3.16 20.36 -16.85
N ASN A 284 -2.77 20.12 -18.11
CA ASN A 284 -3.68 19.87 -19.22
C ASN A 284 -3.70 18.39 -19.62
N TRP A 285 -4.88 17.80 -19.59
CA TRP A 285 -5.07 16.38 -19.86
C TRP A 285 -4.91 16.00 -21.33
N LEU A 286 -5.24 16.89 -22.27
CA LEU A 286 -5.17 16.62 -23.72
C LEU A 286 -3.74 16.31 -24.20
N PRO A 287 -2.75 17.21 -24.02
CA PRO A 287 -1.37 16.93 -24.40
C PRO A 287 -0.80 15.75 -23.62
N THR A 288 -1.14 15.58 -22.34
CA THR A 288 -0.64 14.45 -21.54
C THR A 288 -1.14 13.12 -22.10
N THR A 289 -2.44 12.99 -22.38
CA THR A 289 -3.04 11.77 -22.94
C THR A 289 -2.56 11.48 -24.35
N ALA A 290 -2.45 12.51 -25.20
CA ALA A 290 -1.83 12.35 -26.52
C ALA A 290 -0.38 11.87 -26.40
N GLY A 291 0.39 12.44 -25.47
CA GLY A 291 1.76 12.05 -25.20
C GLY A 291 1.89 10.59 -24.73
N VAL A 292 1.04 10.17 -23.79
CA VAL A 292 0.98 8.77 -23.35
C VAL A 292 0.60 7.84 -24.49
N ALA A 293 -0.37 8.21 -25.34
CA ALA A 293 -0.75 7.40 -26.49
C ALA A 293 0.43 7.20 -27.47
N LEU A 294 1.21 8.24 -27.74
CA LEU A 294 2.42 8.13 -28.57
C LEU A 294 3.48 7.25 -27.91
N LEU A 295 3.67 7.36 -26.59
CA LEU A 295 4.58 6.49 -25.83
C LEU A 295 4.11 5.02 -25.84
N VAL A 296 2.80 4.77 -25.78
CA VAL A 296 2.23 3.42 -25.92
C VAL A 296 2.56 2.86 -27.31
N LEU A 297 2.31 3.63 -28.38
CA LEU A 297 2.62 3.19 -29.75
C LEU A 297 4.11 2.89 -29.92
N ALA A 298 4.97 3.76 -29.41
CA ALA A 298 6.42 3.55 -29.42
C ALA A 298 6.83 2.32 -28.59
N GLY A 299 6.23 2.13 -27.41
CA GLY A 299 6.48 1.02 -26.51
C GLY A 299 6.03 -0.33 -27.08
N VAL A 300 4.93 -0.38 -27.82
CA VAL A 300 4.47 -1.62 -28.49
C VAL A 300 5.48 -2.07 -29.55
N VAL A 301 6.15 -1.14 -30.22
CA VAL A 301 7.26 -1.44 -31.14
C VAL A 301 8.53 -1.82 -30.36
N ASN A 302 8.92 -1.00 -29.40
CA ASN A 302 10.12 -1.20 -28.57
C ASN A 302 9.82 -0.89 -27.09
N PRO A 303 9.56 -1.91 -26.25
CA PRO A 303 9.18 -1.72 -24.84
C PRO A 303 10.20 -0.96 -24.00
N VAL A 304 11.47 -0.90 -24.43
CA VAL A 304 12.52 -0.13 -23.76
C VAL A 304 12.21 1.37 -23.76
N LEU A 305 11.55 1.90 -24.80
CA LEU A 305 11.19 3.32 -24.88
C LEU A 305 10.19 3.71 -23.79
N TRP A 306 9.21 2.85 -23.51
CA TRP A 306 8.27 3.04 -22.41
C TRP A 306 8.97 3.01 -21.05
N LEU A 307 9.85 2.01 -20.84
CA LEU A 307 10.61 1.89 -19.61
C LEU A 307 11.59 3.05 -19.39
N ALA A 308 12.15 3.61 -20.46
CA ALA A 308 13.00 4.79 -20.39
C ALA A 308 12.18 6.01 -19.92
N ALA A 309 11.00 6.23 -20.49
CA ALA A 309 10.11 7.30 -20.02
C ALA A 309 9.69 7.11 -18.55
N LEU A 310 9.39 5.87 -18.14
CA LEU A 310 9.10 5.54 -16.74
C LEU A 310 10.29 5.83 -15.83
N LEU A 311 11.49 5.34 -16.15
CA LEU A 311 12.71 5.56 -15.36
C LEU A 311 13.04 7.04 -15.20
N PHE A 312 12.86 7.83 -16.26
CA PHE A 312 12.98 9.29 -16.16
C PHE A 312 11.96 9.88 -15.18
N GLY A 313 10.71 9.39 -15.23
CA GLY A 313 9.60 9.90 -14.43
C GLY A 313 9.62 9.51 -12.95
N LEU A 314 10.30 8.43 -12.57
CA LEU A 314 10.34 7.91 -11.19
C LEU A 314 10.70 8.95 -10.11
N PRO A 315 11.73 9.82 -10.27
CA PRO A 315 12.02 10.87 -9.29
C PRO A 315 10.87 11.86 -9.03
N PHE A 316 9.89 11.93 -9.93
CA PHE A 316 8.74 12.84 -9.82
C PHE A 316 7.48 12.15 -9.25
N ALA A 317 7.49 10.84 -9.05
CA ALA A 317 6.28 10.05 -8.76
C ALA A 317 5.52 10.48 -7.48
N TYR A 318 6.23 11.01 -6.48
CA TYR A 318 5.62 11.47 -5.22
C TYR A 318 4.88 12.80 -5.41
N GLY A 319 5.53 13.81 -6.00
CA GLY A 319 4.96 15.16 -6.12
C GLY A 319 4.19 15.43 -7.43
N VAL A 320 4.30 14.57 -8.44
CA VAL A 320 3.71 14.80 -9.77
C VAL A 320 2.73 13.70 -10.14
N LYS A 321 1.46 14.08 -10.36
CA LYS A 321 0.42 13.20 -10.90
C LYS A 321 0.14 13.57 -12.36
N LEU A 322 -0.13 12.56 -13.20
CA LEU A 322 -0.33 12.76 -14.63
C LEU A 322 -1.80 13.08 -14.91
N PRO A 323 -2.14 14.29 -15.41
CA PRO A 323 -3.52 14.62 -15.77
C PRO A 323 -3.88 13.85 -17.04
N LEU A 324 -4.64 12.75 -16.95
CA LEU A 324 -5.00 11.94 -18.13
C LEU A 324 -6.46 12.12 -18.56
N LEU A 325 -7.31 12.53 -17.64
CA LEU A 325 -8.73 12.75 -17.90
C LEU A 325 -9.14 14.11 -17.32
N PRO A 326 -10.27 14.68 -17.78
CA PRO A 326 -10.82 15.89 -17.18
C PRO A 326 -10.94 15.72 -15.66
N GLN A 327 -10.25 16.60 -14.91
CA GLN A 327 -10.25 16.63 -13.44
C GLN A 327 -9.77 15.33 -12.76
N ARG A 328 -9.12 14.40 -13.47
CA ARG A 328 -8.52 13.21 -12.86
C ARG A 328 -7.07 13.06 -13.26
N ALA A 329 -6.23 12.90 -12.25
CA ALA A 329 -4.84 12.54 -12.42
C ALA A 329 -4.60 11.09 -12.02
N VAL A 330 -3.60 10.47 -12.65
CA VAL A 330 -3.22 9.08 -12.40
C VAL A 330 -1.80 9.04 -11.85
N ASP A 331 -1.54 8.09 -10.97
CA ASP A 331 -0.22 7.84 -10.42
C ASP A 331 0.76 7.34 -11.49
N LEU A 332 1.96 7.92 -11.52
CA LEU A 332 2.99 7.63 -12.51
C LEU A 332 3.48 6.17 -12.41
N ILE A 333 3.61 5.62 -11.20
CA ILE A 333 4.12 4.26 -10.99
C ILE A 333 3.09 3.25 -11.49
N ASP A 334 1.81 3.45 -11.14
CA ASP A 334 0.74 2.55 -11.58
C ASP A 334 0.58 2.55 -13.10
N LEU A 335 0.55 3.74 -13.72
CA LEU A 335 0.50 3.85 -15.18
C LEU A 335 1.73 3.21 -15.82
N GLY A 336 2.91 3.54 -15.32
CA GLY A 336 4.18 3.06 -15.86
C GLY A 336 4.33 1.55 -15.80
N VAL A 337 4.03 0.94 -14.65
CA VAL A 337 4.22 -0.50 -14.42
C VAL A 337 3.08 -1.30 -15.03
N LEU A 338 1.81 -1.00 -14.72
CA LEU A 338 0.68 -1.77 -15.25
C LEU A 338 0.48 -1.51 -16.75
N GLY A 339 0.66 -0.26 -17.20
CA GLY A 339 0.71 0.08 -18.62
C GLY A 339 1.88 -0.61 -19.32
N GLY A 340 3.04 -0.74 -18.66
CA GLY A 340 4.18 -1.51 -19.17
C GLY A 340 3.86 -2.99 -19.39
N VAL A 341 3.09 -3.63 -18.49
CA VAL A 341 2.59 -5.01 -18.67
C VAL A 341 1.69 -5.11 -19.90
N ALA A 342 0.74 -4.19 -20.06
CA ALA A 342 -0.15 -4.17 -21.21
C ALA A 342 0.61 -3.95 -22.54
N ILE A 343 1.56 -3.01 -22.55
CA ILE A 343 2.43 -2.74 -23.69
C ILE A 343 3.27 -3.95 -24.06
N TRP A 344 3.83 -4.65 -23.06
CA TRP A 344 4.61 -5.85 -23.32
C TRP A 344 3.75 -6.96 -23.93
N ALA A 345 2.53 -7.16 -23.44
CA ALA A 345 1.60 -8.13 -24.00
C ALA A 345 1.25 -7.79 -25.46
N ALA A 346 1.01 -6.51 -25.76
CA ALA A 346 0.77 -6.02 -27.11
C ALA A 346 2.01 -6.17 -28.02
N HIS A 347 3.20 -5.85 -27.53
CA HIS A 347 4.47 -6.07 -28.23
C HIS A 347 4.66 -7.54 -28.58
N TRP A 348 4.40 -8.44 -27.63
CA TRP A 348 4.51 -9.88 -27.86
C TRP A 348 3.51 -10.39 -28.90
N ALA A 349 2.27 -9.90 -28.88
CA ALA A 349 1.28 -10.20 -29.91
C ALA A 349 1.72 -9.70 -31.29
N LEU A 350 2.23 -8.47 -31.37
CA LEU A 350 2.75 -7.87 -32.60
C LEU A 350 3.98 -8.61 -33.14
N ALA A 351 4.93 -8.98 -32.27
CA ALA A 351 6.12 -9.74 -32.64
C ALA A 351 5.80 -11.16 -33.13
N ARG A 352 4.63 -11.70 -32.79
CA ARG A 352 4.14 -12.94 -33.41
C ARG A 352 3.62 -12.75 -34.82
N ALA A 353 2.95 -11.65 -35.08
CA ALA A 353 2.46 -11.30 -36.41
C ALA A 353 3.58 -10.83 -37.35
N LEU A 354 4.62 -10.18 -36.81
CA LEU A 354 5.73 -9.60 -37.55
C LEU A 354 7.07 -10.25 -37.15
N PRO A 355 7.54 -11.28 -37.88
CA PRO A 355 8.77 -12.01 -37.55
C PRO A 355 10.02 -11.13 -37.47
N GLY A 356 10.04 -9.98 -38.15
CA GLY A 356 11.15 -9.02 -38.13
C GLY A 356 11.37 -8.34 -36.78
N LEU A 357 10.39 -8.37 -35.87
CA LEU A 357 10.50 -7.86 -34.50
C LEU A 357 10.96 -8.93 -33.49
N ARG A 358 11.10 -10.20 -33.92
CA ARG A 358 11.57 -11.28 -33.04
C ARG A 358 13.09 -11.29 -32.95
N THR A 359 13.60 -11.39 -31.72
CA THR A 359 15.02 -11.63 -31.48
C THR A 359 15.40 -13.05 -31.87
N LYS A 360 16.59 -13.23 -32.48
CA LYS A 360 17.03 -14.52 -33.05
C LYS A 360 17.43 -15.57 -32.00
N LYS A 361 17.51 -15.24 -30.70
CA LYS A 361 17.76 -16.17 -29.60
C LYS A 361 17.46 -15.50 -28.27
N THR A 362 16.43 -15.95 -27.55
CA THR A 362 16.25 -15.60 -26.14
C THR A 362 17.30 -16.34 -25.32
N ARG A 363 18.30 -15.64 -24.77
CA ARG A 363 19.21 -16.23 -23.79
C ARG A 363 18.37 -16.70 -22.58
N PRO A 364 18.65 -17.88 -22.00
CA PRO A 364 17.97 -18.33 -20.79
C PRO A 364 18.11 -17.29 -19.66
N VAL A 365 17.09 -17.18 -18.82
CA VAL A 365 17.10 -16.26 -17.67
C VAL A 365 18.06 -16.79 -16.61
N SER A 366 19.30 -16.27 -16.59
CA SER A 366 20.10 -16.28 -15.36
C SER A 366 19.28 -15.58 -14.28
N GLY A 367 19.10 -16.24 -13.13
CA GLY A 367 18.22 -15.73 -12.07
C GLY A 367 16.76 -16.14 -12.15
N ARG A 368 16.37 -17.14 -12.96
CA ARG A 368 14.98 -17.68 -12.93
C ARG A 368 14.49 -18.05 -11.53
N TYR A 369 15.39 -18.60 -10.71
CA TYR A 369 15.11 -18.97 -9.33
C TYR A 369 15.01 -17.76 -8.42
N THR A 370 15.79 -16.71 -8.69
CA THR A 370 15.68 -15.42 -8.01
C THR A 370 14.31 -14.79 -8.27
N PHE A 371 13.87 -14.73 -9.52
CA PHE A 371 12.53 -14.23 -9.86
C PHE A 371 11.41 -15.08 -9.25
N LEU A 372 11.56 -16.41 -9.26
CA LEU A 372 10.60 -17.29 -8.60
C LEU A 372 10.54 -17.04 -7.10
N LEU A 373 11.69 -16.90 -6.44
CA LEU A 373 11.78 -16.60 -5.02
C LEU A 373 11.14 -15.25 -4.69
N LEU A 374 11.45 -14.20 -5.48
CA LEU A 374 10.82 -12.89 -5.31
C LEU A 374 9.30 -12.97 -5.50
N ALA A 375 8.82 -13.68 -6.53
CA ALA A 375 7.40 -13.85 -6.75
C ALA A 375 6.72 -14.64 -5.61
N LEU A 376 7.39 -15.64 -5.03
CA LEU A 376 6.93 -16.36 -3.84
C LEU A 376 6.89 -15.44 -2.61
N LEU A 377 7.89 -14.58 -2.40
CA LEU A 377 7.91 -13.60 -1.32
C LEU A 377 6.80 -12.57 -1.46
N VAL A 378 6.58 -12.04 -2.66
CA VAL A 378 5.45 -11.13 -2.97
C VAL A 378 4.12 -11.82 -2.73
N SER A 379 3.99 -13.09 -3.14
CA SER A 379 2.78 -13.89 -2.87
C SER A 379 2.57 -14.09 -1.37
N TRP A 380 3.63 -14.42 -0.63
CA TRP A 380 3.58 -14.63 0.81
C TRP A 380 3.16 -13.38 1.57
N ALA A 381 3.62 -12.20 1.14
CA ALA A 381 3.20 -10.93 1.72
C ALA A 381 1.67 -10.71 1.65
N LEU A 382 0.99 -11.27 0.64
CA LEU A 382 -0.47 -11.20 0.53
C LEU A 382 -1.19 -11.97 1.66
N VAL A 383 -0.56 -12.98 2.26
CA VAL A 383 -1.10 -13.68 3.44
C VAL A 383 -1.20 -12.73 4.63
N ALA A 384 -0.20 -11.87 4.83
CA ALA A 384 -0.22 -10.87 5.90
C ALA A 384 -1.31 -9.80 5.66
N VAL A 385 -1.61 -9.48 4.40
CA VAL A 385 -2.69 -8.55 4.05
C VAL A 385 -4.05 -9.05 4.56
N THR A 386 -4.32 -10.36 4.48
CA THR A 386 -5.61 -10.93 4.88
C THR A 386 -5.89 -10.87 6.38
N GLU A 387 -4.85 -10.72 7.20
CA GLU A 387 -4.96 -10.59 8.67
C GLU A 387 -4.65 -9.16 9.14
N SER A 388 -4.48 -8.23 8.20
CA SER A 388 -4.22 -6.83 8.52
C SER A 388 -5.42 -6.21 9.22
N ARG A 389 -5.15 -5.37 10.23
CA ARG A 389 -6.17 -4.51 10.86
C ARG A 389 -6.81 -3.53 9.88
N TYR A 390 -6.11 -3.23 8.78
CA TYR A 390 -6.54 -2.32 7.71
C TYR A 390 -6.32 -3.04 6.37
N PRO A 391 -7.25 -3.93 5.96
CA PRO A 391 -7.04 -4.78 4.80
C PRO A 391 -6.95 -3.99 3.49
N ASP A 392 -7.75 -2.94 3.32
CA ASP A 392 -7.73 -2.11 2.12
C ASP A 392 -6.40 -1.34 1.97
N LEU A 393 -5.94 -0.74 3.07
CA LEU A 393 -4.64 -0.08 3.13
C LEU A 393 -3.51 -1.08 2.88
N ALA A 394 -3.53 -2.23 3.57
CA ALA A 394 -2.51 -3.25 3.40
C ALA A 394 -2.49 -3.83 1.98
N LEU A 395 -3.64 -3.98 1.32
CA LEU A 395 -3.73 -4.42 -0.07
C LEU A 395 -3.16 -3.37 -1.01
N ARG A 396 -3.44 -2.08 -0.76
CA ARG A 396 -2.85 -0.97 -1.50
C ARG A 396 -1.32 -0.97 -1.35
N GLU A 397 -0.81 -1.07 -0.13
CA GLU A 397 0.63 -1.10 0.15
C GLU A 397 1.29 -2.35 -0.46
N TRP A 398 0.64 -3.51 -0.37
CA TRP A 398 1.10 -4.74 -1.02
C TRP A 398 1.24 -4.56 -2.54
N ARG A 399 0.20 -4.00 -3.18
CA ARG A 399 0.21 -3.74 -4.62
C ARG A 399 1.33 -2.77 -5.00
N THR A 400 1.45 -1.65 -4.29
CA THR A 400 2.39 -0.59 -4.61
C THR A 400 3.84 -0.98 -4.32
N ILE A 401 4.11 -1.64 -3.19
CA ILE A 401 5.48 -1.94 -2.74
C ILE A 401 5.96 -3.28 -3.30
N PHE A 402 5.13 -4.32 -3.24
CA PHE A 402 5.56 -5.68 -3.59
C PHE A 402 5.27 -6.00 -5.06
N LEU A 403 4.00 -5.90 -5.47
CA LEU A 403 3.59 -6.30 -6.82
C LEU A 403 4.21 -5.41 -7.89
N ASN A 404 4.10 -4.08 -7.76
CA ASN A 404 4.67 -3.16 -8.75
C ASN A 404 6.19 -3.31 -8.86
N SER A 405 6.92 -3.53 -7.76
CA SER A 405 8.37 -3.78 -7.78
C SER A 405 8.74 -5.06 -8.54
N LEU A 406 8.01 -6.16 -8.31
CA LEU A 406 8.22 -7.41 -9.03
C LEU A 406 7.93 -7.27 -10.52
N LEU A 407 6.81 -6.63 -10.87
CA LEU A 407 6.41 -6.39 -12.25
C LEU A 407 7.42 -5.48 -12.96
N PHE A 408 7.86 -4.41 -12.32
CA PHE A 408 8.87 -3.51 -12.85
C PHE A 408 10.19 -4.25 -13.15
N GLY A 409 10.70 -5.03 -12.19
CA GLY A 409 11.92 -5.83 -12.39
C GLY A 409 11.77 -6.88 -13.51
N ALA A 410 10.61 -7.53 -13.59
CA ALA A 410 10.31 -8.48 -14.67
C ALA A 410 10.26 -7.79 -16.04
N LEU A 411 9.57 -6.65 -16.14
CA LEU A 411 9.48 -5.85 -17.37
C LEU A 411 10.86 -5.40 -17.84
N LEU A 412 11.70 -4.90 -16.93
CA LEU A 412 13.06 -4.48 -17.24
C LEU A 412 13.88 -5.61 -17.86
N VAL A 413 13.90 -6.78 -17.20
CA VAL A 413 14.65 -7.95 -17.67
C VAL A 413 14.10 -8.48 -18.98
N ILE A 414 12.78 -8.53 -19.14
CA ILE A 414 12.15 -9.03 -20.36
C ILE A 414 12.40 -8.07 -21.53
N ALA A 415 12.18 -6.77 -21.35
CA ALA A 415 12.36 -5.76 -22.41
C ALA A 415 13.80 -5.73 -22.93
N LEU A 416 14.81 -5.80 -22.05
CA LEU A 416 16.22 -5.86 -22.43
C LEU A 416 16.59 -7.14 -23.20
N ARG A 417 15.85 -8.24 -23.00
CA ARG A 417 16.08 -9.51 -23.71
C ARG A 417 15.32 -9.60 -25.03
N THR A 418 14.21 -8.87 -25.15
CA THR A 418 13.36 -8.87 -26.34
C THR A 418 13.65 -7.73 -27.30
N THR A 419 14.43 -6.71 -26.88
CA THR A 419 14.86 -5.65 -27.79
C THR A 419 15.91 -6.16 -28.80
N LEU A 420 15.90 -5.58 -30.00
CA LEU A 420 16.84 -5.91 -31.08
C LEU A 420 18.27 -5.41 -30.78
N ARG A 421 18.40 -4.35 -29.97
CA ARG A 421 19.68 -3.72 -29.61
C ARG A 421 19.84 -3.63 -28.09
N PRO A 422 20.20 -4.72 -27.39
CA PRO A 422 20.22 -4.78 -25.93
C PRO A 422 21.19 -3.76 -25.31
N ASP A 423 22.37 -3.55 -25.89
CA ASP A 423 23.36 -2.62 -25.35
C ASP A 423 22.90 -1.16 -25.47
N ALA A 424 22.36 -0.77 -26.62
CA ALA A 424 21.79 0.55 -26.82
C ALA A 424 20.57 0.78 -25.91
N GLY A 425 19.71 -0.24 -25.76
CA GLY A 425 18.56 -0.19 -24.87
C GLY A 425 18.97 -0.03 -23.40
N ARG A 426 20.01 -0.74 -22.96
CA ARG A 426 20.59 -0.61 -21.61
C ARG A 426 21.08 0.82 -21.35
N TRP A 427 21.88 1.38 -22.26
CA TRP A 427 22.38 2.74 -22.12
C TRP A 427 21.27 3.80 -22.18
N LEU A 428 20.21 3.56 -22.96
CA LEU A 428 19.04 4.43 -22.94
C LEU A 428 18.38 4.45 -21.56
N LEU A 429 18.20 3.29 -20.91
CA LEU A 429 17.62 3.19 -19.57
C LEU A 429 18.50 3.87 -18.52
N VAL A 430 19.81 3.65 -18.57
CA VAL A 430 20.79 4.34 -17.71
C VAL A 430 20.71 5.86 -17.90
N THR A 431 20.70 6.30 -19.15
CA THR A 431 20.65 7.73 -19.48
C THR A 431 19.34 8.35 -18.99
N ALA A 432 18.21 7.68 -19.19
CA ALA A 432 16.90 8.16 -18.75
C ALA A 432 16.81 8.27 -17.22
N TRP A 433 17.28 7.24 -16.50
CA TRP A 433 17.36 7.25 -15.03
C TRP A 433 18.21 8.40 -14.50
N LEU A 434 19.44 8.56 -15.02
CA LEU A 434 20.35 9.62 -14.61
C LEU A 434 19.82 11.01 -15.00
N SER A 435 19.14 11.13 -16.14
CA SER A 435 18.54 12.38 -16.58
C SER A 435 17.39 12.79 -15.65
N GLY A 436 16.53 11.87 -15.24
CA GLY A 436 15.48 12.14 -14.25
C GLY A 436 16.08 12.62 -12.92
N ALA A 437 17.10 11.90 -12.43
CA ALA A 437 17.81 12.25 -11.19
C ALA A 437 18.48 13.64 -11.28
N ALA A 438 19.13 13.95 -12.41
CA ALA A 438 19.75 15.23 -12.65
C ALA A 438 18.72 16.36 -12.68
N VAL A 439 17.58 16.17 -13.37
CA VAL A 439 16.53 17.18 -13.46
C VAL A 439 15.92 17.47 -12.09
N VAL A 440 15.60 16.45 -11.28
CA VAL A 440 15.06 16.69 -9.92
C VAL A 440 16.07 17.40 -9.01
N ALA A 441 17.36 17.07 -9.11
CA ALA A 441 18.41 17.75 -8.37
C ALA A 441 18.54 19.22 -8.81
N LEU A 442 18.47 19.50 -10.11
CA LEU A 442 18.49 20.87 -10.63
C LEU A 442 17.27 21.69 -10.19
N PHE A 443 16.07 21.08 -10.16
CA PHE A 443 14.89 21.73 -9.58
C PHE A 443 15.07 22.06 -8.11
N GLY A 444 15.65 21.13 -7.33
CA GLY A 444 15.98 21.37 -5.94
C GLY A 444 16.98 22.52 -5.74
N LEU A 445 18.06 22.56 -6.54
CA LEU A 445 19.06 23.63 -6.51
C LEU A 445 18.47 24.98 -6.95
N TRP A 446 17.62 24.98 -7.98
CA TRP A 446 16.90 26.18 -8.39
C TRP A 446 16.01 26.70 -7.26
N GLY A 447 15.25 25.83 -6.59
CA GLY A 447 14.45 26.19 -5.42
C GLY A 447 15.30 26.72 -4.25
N PHE A 448 16.52 26.22 -4.09
CA PHE A 448 17.47 26.75 -3.10
C PHE A 448 17.86 28.21 -3.36
N VAL A 449 18.08 28.58 -4.62
CA VAL A 449 18.48 29.93 -5.02
C VAL A 449 17.27 30.87 -5.12
N ALA A 450 16.18 30.42 -5.73
CA ALA A 450 14.99 31.24 -6.00
C ALA A 450 14.15 31.51 -4.73
N GLY A 451 14.31 30.69 -3.69
CA GLY A 451 13.39 30.68 -2.55
C GLY A 451 12.07 29.99 -2.90
N GLY A 452 11.41 29.41 -1.90
CA GLY A 452 10.11 28.72 -2.05
C GLY A 452 10.07 27.35 -1.38
N ASP A 453 8.96 26.64 -1.60
CA ASP A 453 8.58 25.40 -0.89
C ASP A 453 9.44 24.17 -1.24
N PHE A 454 10.49 24.33 -2.06
CA PHE A 454 11.43 23.27 -2.43
C PHE A 454 12.59 23.12 -1.43
N VAL A 455 12.55 23.84 -0.32
CA VAL A 455 13.55 23.83 0.75
C VAL A 455 12.86 23.72 2.11
N SER A 456 13.27 22.75 2.92
CA SER A 456 12.89 22.68 4.33
C SER A 456 13.98 23.29 5.21
N THR A 457 13.59 23.83 6.37
CA THR A 457 14.53 24.26 7.40
C THR A 457 14.41 23.29 8.56
N ALA A 458 15.50 22.60 8.89
CA ALA A 458 15.59 21.71 10.04
C ALA A 458 16.84 22.10 10.83
N GLU A 459 16.69 22.30 12.14
CA GLU A 459 17.78 22.70 13.06
C GLU A 459 18.48 24.01 12.61
N GLY A 460 17.72 24.94 12.03
CA GLY A 460 18.25 26.22 11.51
C GLY A 460 19.04 26.09 10.19
N VAL A 461 19.13 24.89 9.61
CA VAL A 461 19.84 24.64 8.34
C VAL A 461 18.83 24.45 7.20
N ARG A 462 19.03 25.19 6.11
CA ARG A 462 18.26 25.04 4.86
C ARG A 462 18.69 23.76 4.13
N ARG A 463 17.74 22.88 3.82
CA ARG A 463 17.96 21.60 3.14
C ARG A 463 17.06 21.48 1.91
N VAL A 464 17.63 21.07 0.79
CA VAL A 464 16.89 20.90 -0.48
C VAL A 464 15.98 19.68 -0.39
N GLN A 465 14.69 19.84 -0.71
CA GLN A 465 13.71 18.73 -0.73
C GLN A 465 13.09 18.49 -2.11
N ALA A 466 13.10 19.48 -3.01
CA ALA A 466 12.45 19.38 -4.33
C ALA A 466 10.98 18.90 -4.20
N PHE A 467 10.58 17.85 -4.93
CA PHE A 467 9.20 17.32 -4.94
C PHE A 467 8.90 16.30 -3.82
N TYR A 468 9.76 16.21 -2.81
CA TYR A 468 9.60 15.24 -1.71
C TYR A 468 9.15 15.92 -0.43
N ASP A 469 8.45 15.17 0.42
CA ASP A 469 7.95 15.64 1.73
C ASP A 469 9.07 15.96 2.74
N SER A 470 10.30 15.49 2.49
CA SER A 470 11.46 15.83 3.32
C SER A 470 12.77 15.81 2.52
N ALA A 471 13.73 16.64 2.94
CA ALA A 471 15.07 16.66 2.36
C ALA A 471 15.80 15.30 2.45
N ASN A 472 15.51 14.51 3.50
CA ASN A 472 16.08 13.17 3.67
C ASN A 472 15.65 12.21 2.54
N ASN A 473 14.42 12.35 2.03
CA ASN A 473 13.93 11.50 0.95
C ASN A 473 14.66 11.76 -0.37
N LEU A 474 14.92 13.03 -0.70
CA LEU A 474 15.71 13.39 -1.88
C LEU A 474 17.15 12.87 -1.76
N ALA A 475 17.79 13.07 -0.61
CA ALA A 475 19.14 12.58 -0.37
C ALA A 475 19.24 11.05 -0.53
N LEU A 476 18.29 10.32 0.06
CA LEU A 476 18.21 8.87 -0.02
C LEU A 476 17.95 8.39 -1.46
N TYR A 477 17.14 9.12 -2.23
CA TYR A 477 16.93 8.83 -3.66
C TYR A 477 18.23 8.98 -4.45
N LEU A 478 18.94 10.11 -4.29
CA LEU A 478 20.18 10.41 -5.00
C LEU A 478 21.32 9.42 -4.64
N ASP A 479 21.42 9.01 -3.38
CA ASP A 479 22.37 7.98 -2.95
C ASP A 479 22.09 6.63 -3.66
N ARG A 480 20.81 6.22 -3.69
CA ARG A 480 20.37 5.00 -4.38
C ARG A 480 20.54 5.07 -5.91
N THR A 481 20.60 6.27 -6.50
CA THR A 481 20.86 6.46 -7.94
C THR A 481 22.15 5.76 -8.36
N VAL A 482 23.19 5.76 -7.52
CA VAL A 482 24.48 5.10 -7.83
C VAL A 482 24.30 3.58 -7.97
N ALA A 483 23.66 2.94 -6.99
CA ALA A 483 23.45 1.49 -6.99
C ALA A 483 22.59 1.03 -8.18
N VAL A 484 21.51 1.75 -8.49
CA VAL A 484 20.65 1.44 -9.65
C VAL A 484 21.40 1.63 -10.97
N THR A 485 22.20 2.69 -11.08
CA THR A 485 23.02 2.95 -12.28
C THR A 485 24.03 1.84 -12.51
N LEU A 486 24.74 1.41 -11.46
CA LEU A 486 25.69 0.29 -11.54
C LEU A 486 24.98 -1.01 -11.95
N ALA A 487 23.83 -1.32 -11.36
CA ALA A 487 23.05 -2.51 -11.67
C ALA A 487 22.50 -2.52 -13.11
N LEU A 488 22.23 -1.35 -13.69
CA LEU A 488 21.81 -1.23 -15.09
C LEU A 488 22.99 -1.27 -16.06
N ALA A 489 24.13 -0.68 -15.70
CA ALA A 489 25.29 -0.57 -16.58
C ALA A 489 26.03 -1.92 -16.76
N ILE A 490 26.15 -2.71 -15.69
CA ILE A 490 26.85 -4.00 -15.63
C ILE A 490 25.89 -5.12 -16.09
#